data_AF-A0AA41U3C8-F1
#
_entry.id   AF-A0AA41U3C8-F1
#
_cell.length_a   1.000
_cell.length_b   1.000
_cell.length_c   1.000
_cell.angle_alpha   90.00
_cell.angle_beta   90.00
_cell.angle_gamma   90.00
#
_symmetry.space_group_name_H-M   'P 1'
#
loop_
_entity.id
_entity.type
_entity.pdbx_description
1 polymer ?
#
loop_
_entity_poly.entity_id
_entity_poly.type
_entity_poly.pdbx_seq_one_letter_code
_entity_poly.pdbx_strand_id
1 'polypeptide(L)'
;MAMFRRNRPAAGQPAPYGQSAPGQPMQSGPGGAPGAGGDVRQMLVGAPVERIRLDLRLTVTRGGPHIAPPALAWPLTDELAAVACVRLPDGAIVTAEVPMAQAWGMAAEDVWLQSATNLRSEHFARSEFDTAAGVPMTMFTGQGWPGTAHLGRLGEALGEDLPYGALATLPDENTLLVIPIRNPRVLDQLGQMYATGHELTRGQQPMSSRPLWWHEGIVEPLDVQWHGQAGQISGSPRFNQVMSSIPQR
;
A
#
# COMPACT_ATOMS: atom_id res chain seq x y z
N MET A 1 11.08 -5.38 17.32
CA MET A 1 10.22 -4.63 16.39
C MET A 1 11.08 -4.14 15.22
N ALA A 2 11.03 -4.83 14.08
CA ALA A 2 11.75 -4.44 12.88
C ALA A 2 10.74 -3.96 11.85
N MET A 3 10.25 -2.71 11.99
CA MET A 3 9.43 -2.10 10.94
C MET A 3 10.38 -1.49 9.91
N PHE A 4 10.30 -2.00 8.68
CA PHE A 4 10.97 -1.52 7.47
C PHE A 4 12.51 -1.56 7.49
N ARG A 5 13.08 -2.69 7.04
CA ARG A 5 14.48 -2.73 6.63
C ARG A 5 14.63 -1.94 5.32
N ARG A 6 15.57 -0.99 5.29
CA ARG A 6 15.84 -0.08 4.16
C ARG A 6 16.04 -0.84 2.85
N ASN A 7 15.21 -0.56 1.84
CA ASN A 7 15.59 -0.74 0.43
C ASN A 7 16.23 0.57 -0.04
N ARG A 8 17.55 0.55 -0.28
CA ARG A 8 18.29 1.68 -0.84
C ARG A 8 18.34 1.51 -2.36
N PRO A 9 17.68 2.35 -3.16
CA PRO A 9 17.84 2.28 -4.62
C PRO A 9 19.26 2.72 -5.02
N ALA A 10 19.82 2.02 -6.01
CA ALA A 10 21.08 2.39 -6.64
C ALA A 10 20.89 3.68 -7.47
N ALA A 11 21.85 4.60 -7.36
CA ALA A 11 21.85 5.86 -8.10
C ALA A 11 22.20 5.64 -9.58
N GLY A 12 21.46 6.26 -10.51
CA GLY A 12 21.83 6.23 -11.94
C GLY A 12 20.84 6.84 -12.92
N GLN A 13 20.96 8.17 -13.12
CA GLN A 13 20.67 8.97 -14.33
C GLN A 13 19.23 9.21 -14.85
N PRO A 14 18.97 10.43 -15.40
CA PRO A 14 17.64 10.90 -15.79
C PRO A 14 17.30 10.60 -17.27
N ALA A 15 16.00 10.45 -17.57
CA ALA A 15 15.48 10.40 -18.94
C ALA A 15 14.67 11.68 -19.29
N PRO A 16 14.63 12.10 -20.56
CA PRO A 16 14.33 13.47 -20.97
C PRO A 16 12.85 13.75 -21.26
N TYR A 17 12.52 15.04 -21.22
CA TYR A 17 11.23 15.65 -21.59
C TYR A 17 10.83 15.38 -23.05
N GLY A 18 9.55 15.06 -23.27
CA GLY A 18 8.90 14.94 -24.58
C GLY A 18 7.47 15.49 -24.55
N GLN A 19 7.33 16.68 -25.14
CA GLN A 19 6.18 17.46 -25.60
C GLN A 19 4.76 16.85 -25.58
N SER A 20 3.82 17.64 -25.04
CA SER A 20 2.36 17.47 -25.17
C SER A 20 1.76 18.58 -26.05
N ALA A 21 0.73 18.25 -26.84
CA ALA A 21 -0.27 19.18 -27.38
C ALA A 21 -1.58 18.40 -27.69
N PRO A 22 -2.74 19.05 -27.90
CA PRO A 22 -3.69 19.35 -26.85
C PRO A 22 -5.08 18.72 -27.08
N GLY A 23 -5.80 18.42 -26.01
CA GLY A 23 -7.20 17.98 -26.08
C GLY A 23 -7.81 17.78 -24.70
N GLN A 24 -8.47 18.80 -24.18
CA GLN A 24 -9.38 18.73 -23.03
C GLN A 24 -10.53 19.73 -23.27
N PRO A 25 -11.70 19.62 -22.57
CA PRO A 25 -12.04 18.65 -21.52
C PRO A 25 -13.44 18.01 -21.66
N MET A 26 -13.70 16.95 -20.90
CA MET A 26 -14.99 16.80 -20.21
C MET A 26 -14.73 16.53 -18.73
N GLN A 27 -15.12 17.51 -17.91
CA GLN A 27 -15.05 17.52 -16.45
C GLN A 27 -16.21 16.71 -15.85
N SER A 28 -15.90 15.84 -14.90
CA SER A 28 -16.79 15.49 -13.79
C SER A 28 -15.97 14.77 -12.69
N GLY A 29 -15.61 15.51 -11.63
CA GLY A 29 -14.85 15.06 -10.46
C GLY A 29 -14.49 16.29 -9.60
N PRO A 30 -14.58 16.22 -8.26
CA PRO A 30 -15.04 17.33 -7.44
C PRO A 30 -14.04 18.49 -7.42
N GLY A 31 -14.54 19.68 -7.78
CA GLY A 31 -13.82 20.93 -7.60
C GLY A 31 -13.64 21.20 -6.11
N GLY A 32 -12.46 20.86 -5.58
CA GLY A 32 -11.95 21.47 -4.37
C GLY A 32 -11.69 22.94 -4.65
N ALA A 33 -12.43 23.81 -3.97
CA ALA A 33 -12.15 25.24 -3.98
C ALA A 33 -10.68 25.48 -3.59
N PRO A 34 -9.91 26.37 -4.27
CA PRO A 34 -8.49 26.61 -3.99
C PRO A 34 -8.15 27.18 -2.60
N GLY A 35 -9.08 27.26 -1.65
CA GLY A 35 -8.90 27.84 -0.32
C GLY A 35 -8.99 26.86 0.86
N ALA A 36 -9.68 25.72 0.73
CA ALA A 36 -10.02 24.87 1.88
C ALA A 36 -8.84 24.03 2.39
N GLY A 37 -7.97 23.56 1.49
CA GLY A 37 -6.83 22.72 1.85
C GLY A 37 -5.66 23.46 2.52
N GLY A 38 -5.58 24.79 2.36
CA GLY A 38 -4.58 25.61 3.04
C GLY A 38 -4.96 25.88 4.50
N ASP A 39 -6.24 26.14 4.74
CA ASP A 39 -6.81 26.42 6.06
C ASP A 39 -6.70 25.21 7.00
N VAL A 40 -7.05 24.03 6.50
CA VAL A 40 -6.94 22.77 7.25
C VAL A 40 -5.49 22.45 7.66
N ARG A 41 -4.53 22.66 6.75
CA ARG A 41 -3.11 22.42 7.06
C ARG A 41 -2.59 23.39 8.12
N GLN A 42 -2.97 24.67 8.04
CA GLN A 42 -2.61 25.66 9.06
C GLN A 42 -3.24 25.32 10.42
N MET A 43 -4.50 24.89 10.44
CA MET A 43 -5.17 24.41 11.65
C MET A 43 -4.40 23.24 12.28
N LEU A 44 -3.95 22.27 11.48
CA LEU A 44 -3.19 21.12 11.97
C LEU A 44 -1.83 21.50 12.55
N VAL A 45 -1.14 22.50 11.98
CA VAL A 45 0.13 23.03 12.51
C VAL A 45 -0.06 23.61 13.92
N GLY A 46 -1.19 24.26 14.20
CA GLY A 46 -1.51 24.83 15.51
C GLY A 46 -2.18 23.86 16.49
N ALA A 47 -2.44 22.61 16.09
CA ALA A 47 -3.16 21.66 16.92
C ALA A 47 -2.29 21.07 18.05
N PRO A 48 -2.87 20.79 19.24
CA PRO A 48 -2.16 20.10 20.32
C PRO A 48 -1.65 18.73 19.87
N VAL A 49 -0.38 18.42 20.16
CA VAL A 49 0.27 17.18 19.73
C VAL A 49 -0.42 15.93 20.30
N GLU A 50 -1.00 16.01 21.49
CA GLU A 50 -1.72 14.91 22.13
C GLU A 50 -2.92 14.46 21.28
N ARG A 51 -3.62 15.42 20.67
CA ARG A 51 -4.72 15.14 19.76
C ARG A 51 -4.20 14.53 18.46
N ILE A 52 -3.18 15.13 17.86
CA ILE A 52 -2.57 14.64 16.63
C ILE A 52 -2.08 13.19 16.78
N ARG A 53 -1.44 12.86 17.91
CA ARG A 53 -0.96 11.50 18.19
C ARG A 53 -2.07 10.47 18.17
N LEU A 54 -3.30 10.82 18.56
CA LEU A 54 -4.44 9.90 18.53
C LEU A 54 -5.01 9.71 17.13
N ASP A 55 -4.84 10.69 16.26
CA ASP A 55 -5.44 10.75 14.93
C ASP A 55 -4.48 10.34 13.79
N LEU A 56 -3.19 10.16 14.10
CA LEU A 56 -2.18 9.70 13.15
C LEU A 56 -2.41 8.25 12.69
N ARG A 57 -2.36 7.98 11.39
CA ARG A 57 -2.52 6.65 10.78
C ARG A 57 -1.67 6.53 9.51
N LEU A 58 -1.34 5.30 9.11
CA LEU A 58 -0.69 5.04 7.82
C LEU A 58 -1.73 4.70 6.77
N THR A 59 -1.60 5.26 5.57
CA THR A 59 -2.31 4.78 4.37
C THR A 59 -1.31 4.27 3.33
N VAL A 60 -1.80 3.50 2.36
CA VAL A 60 -1.06 3.15 1.14
C VAL A 60 -1.67 3.93 -0.02
N THR A 61 -0.84 4.50 -0.87
CA THR A 61 -1.26 5.25 -2.05
C THR A 61 -0.31 4.96 -3.22
N ARG A 62 -0.72 5.31 -4.44
CA ARG A 62 0.16 5.26 -5.61
C ARG A 62 1.33 6.22 -5.42
N GLY A 63 2.54 5.77 -5.71
CA GLY A 63 3.73 6.61 -5.81
C GLY A 63 3.58 7.70 -6.88
N GLY A 64 4.41 8.74 -6.79
CA GLY A 64 4.49 9.78 -7.82
C GLY A 64 4.80 11.16 -7.25
N PRO A 65 4.81 12.19 -8.11
CA PRO A 65 5.18 13.56 -7.72
C PRO A 65 4.29 14.16 -6.62
N HIS A 66 3.06 13.65 -6.46
CA HIS A 66 2.12 14.09 -5.43
C HIS A 66 2.49 13.63 -4.00
N ILE A 67 3.45 12.71 -3.88
CA ILE A 67 4.01 12.21 -2.61
C ILE A 67 5.46 12.72 -2.41
N ALA A 68 5.90 13.63 -3.27
CA ALA A 68 7.19 14.29 -3.12
C ALA A 68 7.26 15.06 -1.79
N PRO A 69 8.48 15.38 -1.31
CA PRO A 69 8.66 16.29 -0.18
C PRO A 69 7.76 17.53 -0.33
N PRO A 70 7.05 17.94 0.73
CA PRO A 70 7.34 17.66 2.13
C PRO A 70 6.56 16.49 2.77
N ALA A 71 5.90 15.62 2.00
CA ALA A 71 5.11 14.52 2.58
C ALA A 71 5.97 13.56 3.43
N LEU A 72 5.44 13.14 4.58
CA LEU A 72 5.99 12.06 5.38
C LEU A 72 5.57 10.72 4.77
N ALA A 73 6.33 10.32 3.75
CA ALA A 73 6.08 9.13 2.94
C ALA A 73 7.27 8.17 2.93
N TRP A 74 6.97 6.89 2.81
CA TRP A 74 7.94 5.81 2.69
C TRP A 74 7.64 5.00 1.43
N PRO A 75 8.56 4.93 0.45
CA PRO A 75 8.34 4.14 -0.76
C PRO A 75 8.26 2.65 -0.40
N LEU A 76 7.20 1.99 -0.85
CA LEU A 76 7.04 0.55 -0.75
C LEU A 76 7.56 -0.13 -2.02
N THR A 77 7.17 0.41 -3.17
CA THR A 77 7.65 0.02 -4.50
C THR A 77 7.90 1.29 -5.33
N ASP A 78 8.21 1.13 -6.62
CA ASP A 78 8.18 2.21 -7.61
C ASP A 78 6.78 2.79 -7.84
N GLU A 79 5.74 1.98 -7.64
CA GLU A 79 4.34 2.34 -7.85
C GLU A 79 3.57 2.67 -6.57
N LEU A 80 4.09 2.33 -5.39
CA LEU A 80 3.37 2.45 -4.12
C LEU A 80 4.22 3.13 -3.04
N ALA A 81 3.56 3.93 -2.21
CA ALA A 81 4.14 4.48 -1.00
C ALA A 81 3.17 4.33 0.17
N ALA A 82 3.73 4.07 1.36
CA ALA A 82 3.05 4.32 2.61
C ALA A 82 3.13 5.82 2.90
N VAL A 83 2.09 6.39 3.49
CA VAL A 83 2.05 7.81 3.84
C VAL A 83 1.44 7.95 5.24
N ALA A 84 2.08 8.76 6.09
CA ALA A 84 1.49 9.14 7.36
C ALA A 84 0.42 10.22 7.14
N CYS A 85 -0.75 10.02 7.75
CA CYS A 85 -1.90 10.90 7.60
C CYS A 85 -2.52 11.19 8.97
N VAL A 86 -3.22 12.32 9.08
CA VAL A 86 -4.08 12.68 10.20
C VAL A 86 -5.53 12.51 9.77
N ARG A 87 -6.32 11.78 10.55
CA ARG A 87 -7.78 11.73 10.41
C ARG A 87 -8.40 12.94 11.11
N LEU A 88 -9.19 13.72 10.40
CA LEU A 88 -9.95 14.83 10.96
C LEU A 88 -11.28 14.35 11.57
N PRO A 89 -11.92 15.15 12.45
CA PRO A 89 -13.20 14.77 13.06
C PRO A 89 -14.35 14.55 12.08
N ASP A 90 -14.30 15.20 10.92
CA ASP A 90 -15.26 15.03 9.82
C ASP A 90 -14.96 13.80 8.95
N GLY A 91 -13.90 13.04 9.28
CA GLY A 91 -13.44 11.87 8.54
C GLY A 91 -12.48 12.17 7.40
N ALA A 92 -12.20 13.45 7.10
CA ALA A 92 -11.24 13.80 6.07
C ALA A 92 -9.82 13.36 6.45
N ILE A 93 -9.04 13.00 5.43
CA ILE A 93 -7.67 12.50 5.59
C ILE A 93 -6.71 13.53 5.05
N VAL A 94 -5.75 13.94 5.87
CA VAL A 94 -4.70 14.89 5.48
C VAL A 94 -3.34 14.24 5.60
N THR A 95 -2.56 14.26 4.53
CA THR A 95 -1.16 13.81 4.56
C THR A 95 -0.36 14.66 5.54
N ALA A 96 0.34 13.99 6.45
CA ALA A 96 1.28 14.63 7.36
C ALA A 96 2.52 15.06 6.58
N GLU A 97 2.98 16.28 6.83
CA GLU A 97 4.13 16.87 6.16
C GLU A 97 5.23 17.22 7.18
N VAL A 98 6.48 17.33 6.72
CA VAL A 98 7.63 17.65 7.58
C VAL A 98 7.41 18.92 8.44
N PRO A 99 6.88 20.05 7.91
CA PRO A 99 6.61 21.22 8.73
C PRO A 99 5.58 20.98 9.84
N MET A 100 4.62 20.09 9.62
CA MET A 100 3.63 19.74 10.65
C MET A 100 4.29 18.96 11.78
N ALA A 101 5.10 17.94 11.46
CA ALA A 101 5.83 17.18 12.46
C ALA A 101 6.76 18.06 13.30
N GLN A 102 7.44 19.02 12.67
CA GLN A 102 8.25 20.02 13.36
C GLN A 102 7.41 20.88 14.33
N ALA A 103 6.24 21.35 13.91
CA ALA A 103 5.34 22.12 14.76
C ALA A 103 4.79 21.32 15.96
N TRP A 104 4.56 20.01 15.77
CA TRP A 104 4.16 19.10 16.84
C TRP A 104 5.31 18.69 17.77
N GLY A 105 6.55 19.10 17.48
CA GLY A 105 7.73 18.67 18.23
C GLY A 105 8.00 17.16 18.11
N MET A 106 7.64 16.54 16.98
CA MET A 106 7.82 15.11 16.72
C MET A 106 8.92 14.89 15.69
N ALA A 107 9.78 13.89 15.91
CA ALA A 107 10.64 13.39 14.84
C ALA A 107 9.79 12.67 13.77
N ALA A 108 10.28 12.62 12.53
CA ALA A 108 9.58 11.91 11.46
C ALA A 108 9.37 10.43 11.83
N GLU A 109 10.38 9.80 12.44
CA GLU A 109 10.36 8.43 12.94
C GLU A 109 9.26 8.21 13.99
N ASP A 110 9.02 9.19 14.87
CA ASP A 110 7.96 9.11 15.88
C ASP A 110 6.58 9.18 15.23
N VAL A 111 6.41 10.04 14.21
CA VAL A 111 5.16 10.12 13.43
C VAL A 111 4.88 8.78 12.75
N TRP A 112 5.90 8.17 12.14
CA TRP A 112 5.80 6.84 11.54
C TRP A 112 5.40 5.76 12.54
N LEU A 113 6.11 5.68 13.67
CA LEU A 113 5.87 4.67 14.69
C LEU A 113 4.48 4.83 15.32
N GLN A 114 4.06 6.06 15.61
CA GLN A 114 2.74 6.35 16.14
C GLN A 114 1.65 5.97 15.13
N SER A 115 1.82 6.37 13.86
CA SER A 115 0.87 6.05 12.78
C SER A 115 0.69 4.55 12.58
N ALA A 116 1.80 3.79 12.60
CA ALA A 116 1.78 2.33 12.49
C ALA A 116 1.15 1.66 13.71
N THR A 117 1.41 2.19 14.92
CA THR A 117 0.83 1.68 16.17
C THR A 117 -0.68 1.88 16.19
N ASN A 118 -1.11 3.05 15.80
CA ASN A 118 -2.49 3.45 15.76
C ASN A 118 -3.33 2.66 14.74
N LEU A 119 -2.72 2.28 13.61
CA LEU A 119 -3.35 1.40 12.61
C LEU A 119 -3.77 0.04 13.22
N ARG A 120 -3.25 -0.35 14.39
CA ARG A 120 -3.69 -1.55 15.10
C ARG A 120 -5.14 -1.49 15.59
N SER A 121 -5.67 -0.29 15.79
CA SER A 121 -7.04 -0.06 16.23
C SER A 121 -8.05 0.06 15.08
N GLU A 122 -7.58 0.10 13.84
CA GLU A 122 -8.45 0.25 12.67
C GLU A 122 -9.12 -1.08 12.31
N HIS A 123 -10.42 -1.00 12.04
CA HIS A 123 -11.26 -2.15 11.72
C HIS A 123 -11.29 -2.40 10.22
N PHE A 124 -11.46 -3.67 9.85
CA PHE A 124 -11.63 -4.11 8.47
C PHE A 124 -12.59 -5.29 8.44
N ALA A 125 -13.33 -5.40 7.34
CA ALA A 125 -14.04 -6.62 6.98
C ALA A 125 -13.06 -7.61 6.34
N ARG A 126 -13.21 -8.89 6.68
CA ARG A 126 -12.49 -10.01 6.10
C ARG A 126 -13.48 -10.90 5.36
N SER A 127 -13.21 -11.16 4.09
CA SER A 127 -13.95 -12.13 3.28
C SER A 127 -12.98 -13.17 2.70
N GLU A 128 -13.38 -14.43 2.70
CA GLU A 128 -12.58 -15.53 2.15
C GLU A 128 -13.24 -16.09 0.90
N PHE A 129 -12.42 -16.42 -0.09
CA PHE A 129 -12.82 -17.01 -1.34
C PHE A 129 -12.03 -18.30 -1.55
N ASP A 130 -12.74 -19.37 -1.88
CA ASP A 130 -12.09 -20.60 -2.30
C ASP A 130 -11.44 -20.40 -3.67
N THR A 131 -10.16 -20.76 -3.78
CA THR A 131 -9.47 -20.85 -5.06
C THR A 131 -9.49 -22.28 -5.58
N ALA A 132 -9.25 -22.46 -6.88
CA ALA A 132 -9.29 -23.77 -7.52
C ALA A 132 -8.29 -24.77 -6.91
N ALA A 133 -7.22 -24.30 -6.26
CA ALA A 133 -6.22 -25.14 -5.58
C ALA A 133 -6.48 -25.38 -4.09
N GLY A 134 -7.65 -24.99 -3.57
CA GLY A 134 -7.97 -25.14 -2.14
C GLY A 134 -7.13 -24.26 -1.23
N VAL A 135 -6.57 -23.17 -1.77
CA VAL A 135 -5.85 -22.15 -1.00
C VAL A 135 -6.78 -20.95 -0.82
N PRO A 136 -7.18 -20.58 0.40
CA PRO A 136 -8.10 -19.47 0.57
C PRO A 136 -7.44 -18.16 0.14
N MET A 137 -8.11 -17.41 -0.74
CA MET A 137 -7.80 -16.01 -1.00
C MET A 137 -8.60 -15.16 -0.02
N THR A 138 -7.91 -14.26 0.69
CA THR A 138 -8.53 -13.37 1.66
C THR A 138 -8.61 -11.96 1.10
N MET A 139 -9.76 -11.32 1.23
CA MET A 139 -9.96 -9.90 0.94
C MET A 139 -10.13 -9.13 2.23
N PHE A 140 -9.37 -8.06 2.36
CA PHE A 140 -9.54 -7.05 3.39
C PHE A 140 -10.19 -5.81 2.79
N THR A 141 -11.28 -5.35 3.42
CA THR A 141 -11.94 -4.09 3.08
C THR A 141 -12.03 -3.24 4.31
N GLY A 142 -11.47 -2.04 4.25
CA GLY A 142 -11.42 -1.13 5.39
C GLY A 142 -12.79 -0.65 5.87
N GLN A 143 -12.95 -0.54 7.19
CA GLN A 143 -14.14 0.00 7.86
C GLN A 143 -13.78 1.32 8.57
N GLY A 144 -13.76 2.41 7.81
CA GLY A 144 -13.39 3.75 8.30
C GLY A 144 -11.93 4.14 8.05
N TRP A 145 -11.05 3.19 7.74
CA TRP A 145 -9.70 3.44 7.23
C TRP A 145 -9.39 2.49 6.07
N PRO A 146 -8.60 2.90 5.05
CA PRO A 146 -8.27 2.06 3.91
C PRO A 146 -7.77 0.65 4.27
N GLY A 147 -8.40 -0.40 3.72
CA GLY A 147 -7.98 -1.80 3.94
C GLY A 147 -6.56 -2.08 3.46
N THR A 148 -6.10 -1.37 2.43
CA THR A 148 -4.72 -1.44 1.91
C THR A 148 -3.67 -0.99 2.92
N ALA A 149 -4.03 -0.16 3.90
CA ALA A 149 -3.12 0.26 4.97
C ALA A 149 -2.56 -0.95 5.74
N HIS A 150 -3.32 -2.04 5.82
CA HIS A 150 -2.90 -3.26 6.52
C HIS A 150 -1.80 -4.04 5.80
N LEU A 151 -1.43 -3.69 4.56
CA LEU A 151 -0.32 -4.30 3.83
C LEU A 151 0.99 -4.29 4.66
N GLY A 152 1.29 -3.21 5.36
CA GLY A 152 2.51 -3.12 6.18
C GLY A 152 2.55 -4.07 7.39
N ARG A 153 1.40 -4.60 7.80
CA ARG A 153 1.23 -5.47 8.99
C ARG A 153 0.47 -6.76 8.66
N LEU A 154 0.65 -7.26 7.44
CA LEU A 154 -0.17 -8.32 6.89
C LEU A 154 -0.22 -9.59 7.74
N GLY A 155 0.91 -10.02 8.32
CA GLY A 155 0.93 -11.15 9.26
C GLY A 155 0.06 -10.92 10.51
N GLU A 156 0.08 -9.70 11.07
CA GLU A 156 -0.82 -9.35 12.19
C GLU A 156 -2.29 -9.32 11.74
N ALA A 157 -2.58 -8.85 10.52
CA ALA A 157 -3.95 -8.75 10.00
C ALA A 157 -4.57 -10.12 9.67
N LEU A 158 -3.78 -11.06 9.15
CA LEU A 158 -4.23 -12.43 8.89
C LEU A 158 -4.33 -13.26 10.18
N GLY A 159 -3.57 -12.90 11.23
CA GLY A 159 -3.54 -13.63 12.49
C GLY A 159 -2.74 -14.94 12.43
N GLU A 160 -1.80 -15.04 11.49
CA GLU A 160 -1.01 -16.25 11.25
C GLU A 160 0.44 -15.92 10.91
N ASP A 161 1.34 -16.89 11.14
CA ASP A 161 2.74 -16.76 10.73
C ASP A 161 2.86 -16.93 9.20
N LEU A 162 3.74 -16.16 8.56
CA LEU A 162 3.93 -16.10 7.11
C LEU A 162 5.41 -16.35 6.76
N PRO A 163 5.95 -17.55 7.02
CA PRO A 163 7.38 -17.83 6.87
C PRO A 163 7.88 -17.61 5.43
N TYR A 164 7.03 -17.82 4.44
CA TYR A 164 7.33 -17.62 3.01
C TYR A 164 6.67 -16.36 2.43
N GLY A 165 6.00 -15.59 3.29
CA GLY A 165 5.27 -14.40 2.88
C GLY A 165 3.88 -14.68 2.32
N ALA A 166 3.35 -13.70 1.59
CA ALA A 166 2.06 -13.77 0.94
C ALA A 166 2.11 -13.06 -0.42
N LEU A 167 1.31 -13.53 -1.36
CA LEU A 167 0.98 -12.78 -2.57
C LEU A 167 -0.10 -11.75 -2.24
N ALA A 168 -0.02 -10.56 -2.82
CA ALA A 168 -1.01 -9.51 -2.61
C ALA A 168 -1.32 -8.72 -3.89
N THR A 169 -2.54 -8.20 -3.99
CA THR A 169 -2.94 -7.20 -5.00
C THR A 169 -3.81 -6.13 -4.35
N LEU A 170 -3.75 -4.91 -4.90
CA LEU A 170 -4.51 -3.75 -4.41
C LEU A 170 -5.38 -3.24 -5.56
N PRO A 171 -6.62 -3.74 -5.73
CA PRO A 171 -7.54 -3.31 -6.79
C PRO A 171 -7.87 -1.81 -6.72
N ASP A 172 -8.03 -1.29 -5.52
CA ASP A 172 -8.32 0.11 -5.23
C ASP A 172 -7.70 0.52 -3.88
N GLU A 173 -7.94 1.76 -3.46
CA GLU A 173 -7.40 2.30 -2.22
C GLU A 173 -7.87 1.57 -0.95
N ASN A 174 -9.05 0.94 -0.96
CA ASN A 174 -9.66 0.34 0.23
C ASN A 174 -9.59 -1.20 0.26
N THR A 175 -9.20 -1.83 -0.83
CA THR A 175 -9.28 -3.28 -1.02
C THR A 175 -7.89 -3.90 -1.14
N LEU A 176 -7.63 -4.91 -0.31
CA LEU A 176 -6.40 -5.70 -0.34
C LEU A 176 -6.75 -7.18 -0.49
N LEU A 177 -6.33 -7.79 -1.60
CA LEU A 177 -6.43 -9.24 -1.82
C LEU A 177 -5.11 -9.90 -1.43
N VAL A 178 -5.18 -11.06 -0.78
CA VAL A 178 -4.01 -11.76 -0.25
C VAL A 178 -4.15 -13.26 -0.35
N ILE A 179 -3.06 -13.93 -0.72
CA ILE A 179 -2.93 -15.39 -0.64
C ILE A 179 -1.63 -15.73 0.12
N PRO A 180 -1.72 -16.30 1.34
CA PRO A 180 -0.54 -16.79 2.07
C PRO A 180 0.22 -17.87 1.30
N ILE A 181 1.55 -17.75 1.24
CA ILE A 181 2.39 -18.77 0.59
C ILE A 181 2.68 -19.88 1.61
N ARG A 182 2.09 -21.05 1.38
CA ARG A 182 2.27 -22.26 2.22
C ARG A 182 3.05 -23.35 1.51
N ASN A 183 2.94 -23.39 0.19
CA ASN A 183 3.62 -24.33 -0.68
C ASN A 183 3.81 -23.66 -2.07
N PRO A 184 4.66 -24.21 -2.96
CA PRO A 184 4.94 -23.59 -4.25
C PRO A 184 3.72 -23.52 -5.19
N ARG A 185 2.71 -24.40 -5.03
CA ARG A 185 1.50 -24.43 -5.89
C ARG A 185 0.61 -23.20 -5.71
N VAL A 186 0.81 -22.42 -4.64
CA VAL A 186 0.16 -21.10 -4.46
C VAL A 186 0.46 -20.17 -5.64
N LEU A 187 1.64 -20.30 -6.26
CA LEU A 187 2.03 -19.48 -7.41
C LEU A 187 1.13 -19.73 -8.63
N ASP A 188 0.57 -20.93 -8.77
CA ASP A 188 -0.38 -21.25 -9.84
C ASP A 188 -1.71 -20.47 -9.68
N GLN A 189 -2.01 -19.96 -8.48
CA GLN A 189 -3.22 -19.16 -8.22
C GLN A 189 -3.07 -17.69 -8.59
N LEU A 190 -1.89 -17.26 -9.05
CA LEU A 190 -1.65 -15.87 -9.37
C LEU A 190 -2.57 -15.36 -10.49
N GLY A 191 -2.87 -16.20 -11.49
CA GLY A 191 -3.82 -15.88 -12.56
C GLY A 191 -5.21 -15.57 -12.04
N GLN A 192 -5.73 -16.41 -11.13
CA GLN A 192 -7.03 -16.19 -10.50
C GLN A 192 -7.01 -14.92 -9.63
N MET A 193 -5.98 -14.74 -8.80
CA MET A 193 -5.86 -13.55 -7.93
C MET A 193 -5.83 -12.25 -8.75
N TYR A 194 -5.10 -12.25 -9.87
CA TYR A 194 -5.00 -11.10 -10.75
C TYR A 194 -6.33 -10.84 -11.47
N ALA A 195 -7.01 -11.88 -11.96
CA ALA A 195 -8.33 -11.75 -12.58
C ALA A 195 -9.37 -11.19 -11.59
N THR A 196 -9.46 -11.75 -10.38
CA THR A 196 -10.36 -11.23 -9.34
C THR A 196 -10.00 -9.80 -8.95
N GLY A 197 -8.71 -9.49 -8.81
CA GLY A 197 -8.28 -8.12 -8.53
C GLY A 197 -8.69 -7.15 -9.64
N HIS A 198 -8.58 -7.55 -10.90
CA HIS A 198 -9.00 -6.75 -12.05
C HIS A 198 -10.51 -6.51 -12.08
N GLU A 199 -11.32 -7.54 -11.81
CA GLU A 199 -12.78 -7.40 -11.72
C GLU A 199 -13.19 -6.41 -10.63
N LEU A 200 -12.49 -6.43 -9.49
CA LEU A 200 -12.75 -5.51 -8.38
C LEU A 200 -12.40 -4.06 -8.68
N THR A 201 -11.53 -3.77 -9.67
CA THR A 201 -11.27 -2.37 -10.05
C THR A 201 -12.45 -1.70 -10.74
N ARG A 202 -13.45 -2.49 -11.20
CA ARG A 202 -14.61 -2.01 -11.97
C ARG A 202 -14.23 -1.13 -13.17
N GLY A 203 -13.14 -1.51 -13.85
CA GLY A 203 -12.62 -0.78 -15.02
C GLY A 203 -11.73 0.41 -14.68
N GLN A 204 -11.47 0.70 -13.40
CA GLN A 204 -10.43 1.64 -12.99
C GLN A 204 -9.04 1.00 -13.06
N GLN A 205 -8.00 1.83 -13.11
CA GLN A 205 -6.64 1.35 -12.98
C GLN A 205 -6.43 0.79 -11.56
N PRO A 206 -5.76 -0.36 -11.36
CA PRO A 206 -5.41 -0.86 -10.04
C PRO A 206 -4.34 0.01 -9.36
N MET A 207 -4.20 -0.07 -8.03
CA MET A 207 -3.14 0.69 -7.33
C MET A 207 -1.74 0.22 -7.74
N SER A 208 -1.56 -1.09 -7.94
CA SER A 208 -0.35 -1.68 -8.49
C SER A 208 -0.66 -2.40 -9.81
N SER A 209 0.20 -2.18 -10.80
CA SER A 209 0.14 -2.86 -12.11
C SER A 209 0.60 -4.31 -12.02
N ARG A 210 1.42 -4.62 -11.00
CA ARG A 210 1.99 -5.93 -10.73
C ARG A 210 1.45 -6.51 -9.43
N PRO A 211 1.37 -7.85 -9.33
CA PRO A 211 1.18 -8.50 -8.04
C PRO A 211 2.39 -8.25 -7.15
N LEU A 212 2.15 -8.27 -5.85
CA LEU A 212 3.14 -7.98 -4.83
C LEU A 212 3.46 -9.26 -4.05
N TRP A 213 4.71 -9.40 -3.66
CA TRP A 213 5.12 -10.32 -2.61
C TRP A 213 5.37 -9.53 -1.33
N TRP A 214 4.66 -9.89 -0.28
CA TRP A 214 4.91 -9.41 1.07
C TRP A 214 5.71 -10.45 1.85
N HIS A 215 6.81 -10.04 2.48
CA HIS A 215 7.59 -10.91 3.37
C HIS A 215 8.25 -10.10 4.49
N GLU A 216 7.91 -10.42 5.75
CA GLU A 216 8.49 -9.75 6.93
C GLU A 216 8.38 -8.21 6.89
N GLY A 217 7.25 -7.69 6.43
CA GLY A 217 7.01 -6.24 6.33
C GLY A 217 7.67 -5.57 5.12
N ILE A 218 8.31 -6.34 4.24
CA ILE A 218 8.87 -5.86 2.97
C ILE A 218 7.90 -6.23 1.85
N VAL A 219 7.68 -5.28 0.94
CA VAL A 219 6.80 -5.42 -0.22
C VAL A 219 7.67 -5.31 -1.47
N GLU A 220 7.57 -6.29 -2.36
CA GLU A 220 8.30 -6.32 -3.62
C GLU A 220 7.34 -6.63 -4.76
N PRO A 221 7.42 -5.92 -5.90
CA PRO A 221 6.64 -6.30 -7.06
C PRO A 221 7.17 -7.61 -7.66
N LEU A 222 6.27 -8.42 -8.19
CA LEU A 222 6.58 -9.62 -8.95
C LEU A 222 6.34 -9.36 -10.43
N ASP A 223 7.27 -9.83 -11.26
CA ASP A 223 7.09 -9.83 -12.70
C ASP A 223 6.44 -11.14 -13.13
N VAL A 224 5.44 -11.03 -14.00
CA VAL A 224 4.66 -12.18 -14.47
C VAL A 224 4.66 -12.21 -15.98
N GLN A 225 5.18 -13.28 -16.54
CA GLN A 225 5.08 -13.57 -17.97
C GLN A 225 3.92 -14.52 -18.20
N TRP A 226 2.85 -14.01 -18.81
CA TRP A 226 1.65 -14.79 -19.06
C TRP A 226 1.76 -15.63 -20.35
N HIS A 227 1.50 -16.92 -20.22
CA HIS A 227 1.36 -17.89 -21.30
C HIS A 227 -0.06 -18.47 -21.26
N GLY A 228 -1.04 -17.73 -21.80
CA GLY A 228 -2.46 -18.04 -21.65
C GLY A 228 -2.92 -17.80 -20.22
N GLN A 229 -3.40 -18.84 -19.53
CA GLN A 229 -3.80 -18.75 -18.11
C GLN A 229 -2.68 -19.09 -17.13
N ALA A 230 -1.54 -19.62 -17.61
CA ALA A 230 -0.38 -19.88 -16.78
C ALA A 230 0.53 -18.64 -16.73
N GLY A 231 0.99 -18.27 -15.54
CA GLY A 231 1.96 -17.19 -15.36
C GLY A 231 3.30 -17.73 -14.89
N GLN A 232 4.38 -17.44 -15.61
CA GLN A 232 5.72 -17.64 -15.09
C GLN A 232 6.10 -16.43 -14.24
N ILE A 233 6.40 -16.66 -12.97
CA ILE A 233 6.74 -15.60 -12.01
C ILE A 233 8.26 -15.48 -11.92
N SER A 234 8.74 -14.24 -11.99
CA SER A 234 10.08 -13.86 -11.59
C SER A 234 10.01 -12.77 -10.53
N GLY A 235 10.79 -12.91 -9.47
CA GLY A 235 10.92 -11.89 -8.43
C GLY A 235 12.37 -11.54 -8.14
N SER A 236 12.57 -10.78 -7.08
CA SER A 236 13.91 -10.41 -6.61
C SER A 236 14.75 -11.63 -6.20
N PRO A 237 16.07 -11.50 -6.05
CA PRO A 237 16.91 -12.55 -5.48
C PRO A 237 16.41 -13.05 -4.12
N ARG A 238 15.85 -12.15 -3.29
CA ARG A 238 15.25 -12.50 -2.00
C ARG A 238 14.03 -13.40 -2.18
N PHE A 239 13.11 -13.02 -3.07
CA PHE A 239 11.95 -13.85 -3.40
C PHE A 239 12.37 -15.25 -3.85
N ASN A 240 13.29 -15.34 -4.81
CA ASN A 240 13.77 -16.62 -5.34
C ASN A 240 14.43 -17.47 -4.25
N GLN A 241 15.21 -16.85 -3.36
CA GLN A 241 15.82 -17.54 -2.22
C GLN A 241 14.74 -18.13 -1.30
N VAL A 242 13.73 -17.36 -0.92
CA VAL A 242 12.65 -17.85 -0.06
C VAL A 242 11.85 -18.95 -0.76
N MET A 243 11.49 -18.77 -2.03
CA MET A 243 10.74 -19.78 -2.78
C MET A 243 11.51 -21.11 -2.90
N SER A 244 12.83 -21.05 -3.09
CA SER A 244 13.66 -22.27 -3.14
C SER A 244 13.78 -23.01 -1.80
N SER A 245 13.45 -22.34 -0.69
CA SER A 245 13.46 -22.95 0.66
C SER A 245 12.16 -23.68 1.01
N ILE A 246 11.11 -23.54 0.19
CA ILE A 246 9.80 -24.12 0.47
C ILE A 246 9.86 -25.64 0.22
N PRO A 247 9.44 -26.47 1.19
CA PRO A 247 9.34 -27.91 0.99
C PRO A 247 8.43 -28.27 -0.18
N GLN A 248 8.93 -29.11 -1.09
CA GLN A 248 8.15 -29.71 -2.17
C GLN A 248 7.23 -30.77 -1.55
N ARG A 249 5.96 -30.44 -1.30
CA ARG A 249 4.95 -31.37 -0.78
C ARG A 249 3.78 -31.49 -1.75
#